data_AF-A0A963IQN7-F1
#
_entry.id   AF-A0A963IQN7-F1
#
_cell.length_a   1.000
_cell.length_b   1.000
_cell.length_c   1.000
_cell.angle_alpha   90.00
_cell.angle_beta   90.00
_cell.angle_gamma   90.00
#
_symmetry.space_group_name_H-M   'P 1'
#
loop_
_entity.id
_entity.type
_entity.pdbx_description
1 polymer ?
#
loop_
_entity_poly.entity_id
_entity_poly.type
_entity_poly.pdbx_seq_one_letter_code
_entity_poly.pdbx_strand_id
1 'polypeptide(L)'
;FFVPTTARRGHHLVAGEQAGFQDAFAGFGMRYAILSGVMAARSMLEHTDYDASWQREMKGPIDTAALNRVIYDRLGNHGYRWLLRAQARISDTTTFLRWLYGPSHLRRLLLPWAQRHLLAAG
;
A
#
# COMPACT_ATOMS: atom_id res chain seq x y z
N PHE A 1 6.00 -4.27 8.22
CA PHE A 1 5.47 -3.26 7.28
C PHE A 1 4.88 -2.13 8.10
N PHE A 2 5.16 -0.88 7.75
CA PHE A 2 4.54 0.30 8.36
C PHE A 2 4.26 1.32 7.27
N VAL A 3 3.22 2.13 7.45
CA VAL A 3 2.96 3.28 6.58
C VAL A 3 3.78 4.45 7.12
N PRO A 4 4.72 5.01 6.36
CA PRO A 4 5.52 6.14 6.84
C PRO A 4 4.65 7.36 7.10
N THR A 5 4.97 8.12 8.14
CA THR A 5 4.36 9.45 8.36
C THR A 5 5.08 10.52 7.55
N THR A 6 6.39 10.34 7.36
CA THR A 6 7.27 11.18 6.53
C THR A 6 8.25 10.28 5.78
N ALA A 7 8.63 10.70 4.57
CA ALA A 7 9.69 10.08 3.77
C ALA A 7 10.95 10.95 3.79
N ARG A 8 11.25 11.55 4.94
CA ARG A 8 12.45 12.35 5.19
C ARG A 8 13.28 11.74 6.32
N ARG A 9 14.60 11.73 6.15
CA ARG A 9 15.57 11.35 7.19
C ARG A 9 16.56 12.49 7.39
N GLY A 10 16.27 13.34 8.37
CA GLY A 10 16.96 14.61 8.55
C GLY A 10 16.75 15.51 7.33
N HIS A 11 17.84 15.90 6.67
CA HIS A 11 17.80 16.71 5.45
C HIS A 11 17.64 15.90 4.16
N HIS A 12 17.67 14.57 4.23
CA HIS A 12 17.61 13.71 3.06
C HIS A 12 16.18 13.25 2.77
N LEU A 13 15.77 13.35 1.51
CA LEU A 13 14.57 12.69 1.02
C LEU A 13 14.89 11.22 0.78
N VAL A 14 14.04 10.33 1.29
CA VAL A 14 14.17 8.89 1.09
C VAL A 14 13.09 8.40 0.13
N ALA A 15 13.46 7.44 -0.71
CA ALA A 15 12.60 6.88 -1.76
C ALA A 15 12.59 5.34 -1.68
N GLY A 16 11.60 4.74 -2.35
CA GLY A 16 11.42 3.30 -2.43
C GLY A 16 11.25 2.61 -1.09
N GLU A 17 11.73 1.37 -1.01
CA GLU A 17 11.57 0.54 0.19
C GLU A 17 12.26 1.14 1.42
N GLN A 18 13.33 1.91 1.24
CA GLN A 18 14.00 2.59 2.34
C GLN A 18 13.07 3.62 3.02
N ALA A 19 12.16 4.24 2.26
CA ALA A 19 11.12 5.11 2.80
C ALA A 19 9.91 4.34 3.38
N GLY A 20 9.89 3.01 3.26
CA GLY A 20 8.74 2.16 3.59
C GLY A 20 7.70 2.08 2.48
N PHE A 21 8.00 2.59 1.27
CA PHE A 21 7.06 2.53 0.15
C PHE A 21 7.11 1.17 -0.54
N GLN A 22 6.23 0.27 -0.09
CA GLN A 22 6.07 -1.07 -0.63
C GLN A 22 4.62 -1.53 -0.51
N ASP A 23 4.20 -2.41 -1.42
CA ASP A 23 2.96 -3.15 -1.26
C ASP A 23 3.11 -4.17 -0.11
N ALA A 24 2.44 -3.92 1.02
CA ALA A 24 2.48 -4.80 2.18
C ALA A 24 1.97 -6.22 1.89
N PHE A 25 1.04 -6.36 0.95
CA PHE A 25 0.33 -7.60 0.68
C PHE A 25 1.12 -8.51 -0.26
N ALA A 26 1.49 -7.99 -1.43
CA ALA A 26 2.19 -8.77 -2.47
C ALA A 26 3.71 -8.57 -2.48
N GLY A 27 4.24 -7.62 -1.70
CA GLY A 27 5.68 -7.36 -1.59
C GLY A 27 6.28 -6.56 -2.76
N PHE A 28 5.47 -6.02 -3.66
CA PHE A 28 5.96 -5.25 -4.80
C PHE A 28 6.36 -3.81 -4.40
N GLY A 29 7.65 -3.48 -4.52
CA GLY A 29 8.19 -2.13 -4.23
C GLY A 29 8.55 -1.29 -5.47
N MET A 30 8.73 -1.91 -6.64
CA MET A 30 9.33 -1.25 -7.82
C MET A 30 8.59 0.01 -8.29
N ARG A 31 7.25 -0.06 -8.42
CA ARG A 31 6.43 1.11 -8.81
C ARG A 31 6.62 2.26 -7.82
N TYR A 32 6.62 1.96 -6.54
CA TYR A 32 6.77 2.97 -5.50
C TYR A 32 8.18 3.55 -5.48
N ALA A 33 9.22 2.75 -5.70
CA ALA A 33 10.60 3.22 -5.84
C ALA A 33 10.75 4.23 -6.99
N ILE A 34 10.16 3.95 -8.15
CA ILE A 34 10.20 4.86 -9.31
C ILE A 34 9.42 6.15 -9.01
N LEU A 35 8.17 6.04 -8.56
CA LEU A 35 7.31 7.21 -8.30
C LEU A 35 7.90 8.12 -7.22
N SER A 36 8.33 7.55 -6.10
CA SER A 36 8.96 8.30 -5.00
C SER A 36 10.26 8.96 -5.43
N GLY A 37 11.09 8.31 -6.24
CA GLY A 37 12.31 8.90 -6.80
C GLY A 37 12.01 10.13 -7.67
N VAL A 38 11.00 10.04 -8.55
CA VAL A 38 10.56 11.16 -9.40
C VAL A 38 10.01 12.31 -8.55
N MET A 39 9.18 12.02 -7.55
CA MET A 39 8.63 13.02 -6.63
C MET A 39 9.72 13.69 -5.80
N ALA A 40 10.69 12.93 -5.30
CA ALA A 40 11.83 13.47 -4.55
C ALA A 40 12.65 14.42 -5.44
N ALA A 41 13.00 14.00 -6.65
CA ALA A 41 13.72 14.85 -7.60
C ALA A 41 12.97 16.15 -7.91
N ARG A 42 11.66 16.09 -8.18
CA ARG A 42 10.83 17.28 -8.40
C ARG A 42 10.80 18.21 -7.18
N SER A 43 10.64 17.65 -5.98
CA SER A 43 10.64 18.47 -4.76
C SER A 43 11.96 19.20 -4.52
N MET A 44 13.09 18.61 -4.94
CA MET A 44 14.41 19.25 -4.85
C MET A 44 14.57 20.37 -5.88
N LEU A 45 14.08 20.17 -7.11
CA LEU A 45 14.21 21.15 -8.20
C LEU A 45 13.22 22.32 -8.07
N GLU A 46 12.00 22.04 -7.62
CA GLU A 46 10.89 23.01 -7.57
C GLU A 46 10.67 23.58 -6.16
N HIS A 47 11.46 23.15 -5.17
CA HIS A 47 11.31 23.52 -3.76
C HIS A 47 9.89 23.25 -3.19
N THR A 48 9.25 22.17 -3.66
CA THR A 48 7.91 21.76 -3.23
C THR A 48 7.95 20.74 -2.09
N ASP A 49 6.80 20.51 -1.44
CA ASP A 49 6.69 19.54 -0.36
C ASP A 49 6.59 18.10 -0.90
N TYR A 50 7.66 17.34 -0.66
CA TYR A 50 7.72 15.91 -0.98
C TYR A 50 6.69 15.09 -0.21
N ASP A 51 6.49 15.37 1.08
CA ASP A 51 5.60 14.59 1.93
C ASP A 51 4.15 14.76 1.49
N ALA A 52 3.73 16.00 1.22
CA ALA A 52 2.40 16.28 0.67
C ALA A 52 2.17 15.56 -0.68
N SER A 53 3.19 15.53 -1.53
CA SER A 53 3.10 14.93 -2.87
C SER A 53 2.89 13.41 -2.81
N TRP A 54 3.74 12.69 -2.06
CA TRP A 54 3.60 11.24 -1.97
C TRP A 54 2.35 10.84 -1.19
N GLN A 55 1.96 11.60 -0.16
CA GLN A 55 0.74 11.32 0.60
C GLN A 55 -0.49 11.41 -0.28
N ARG A 56 -0.56 12.41 -1.16
CA ARG A 56 -1.68 12.57 -2.09
C ARG A 56 -1.77 11.42 -3.11
N GLU A 57 -0.64 10.97 -3.65
CA GLU A 57 -0.64 10.04 -4.78
C GLU A 57 -0.47 8.56 -4.41
N MET A 58 0.26 8.26 -3.34
CA MET A 58 0.66 6.88 -3.00
C MET A 58 0.07 6.36 -1.69
N LYS A 59 -0.36 7.23 -0.76
CA LYS A 59 -0.85 6.78 0.55
C LYS A 59 -2.07 5.87 0.46
N GLY A 60 -3.06 6.22 -0.36
CA GLY A 60 -4.29 5.41 -0.51
C GLY A 60 -4.01 3.97 -0.95
N PRO A 61 -3.24 3.74 -2.04
CA PRO A 61 -2.81 2.41 -2.44
C PRO A 61 -1.99 1.65 -1.38
N ILE A 62 -1.05 2.33 -0.71
CA ILE A 62 -0.21 1.72 0.35
C ILE A 62 -1.09 1.28 1.54
N ASP A 63 -2.01 2.13 1.99
CA ASP A 63 -2.96 1.83 3.07
C ASP A 63 -3.91 0.66 2.68
N THR A 64 -4.30 0.59 1.41
CA THR A 64 -5.14 -0.51 0.91
C THR A 64 -4.40 -1.84 0.92
N ALA A 65 -3.13 -1.86 0.50
CA ALA A 65 -2.29 -3.04 0.57
C ALA A 65 -2.07 -3.50 2.03
N ALA A 66 -1.81 -2.55 2.93
CA ALA A 66 -1.71 -2.79 4.38
C ALA A 66 -2.95 -3.51 4.92
N LEU A 67 -4.12 -2.96 4.60
CA LEU A 67 -5.39 -3.47 5.08
C LEU A 67 -5.67 -4.86 4.52
N ASN A 68 -5.45 -5.07 3.22
CA ASN A 68 -5.63 -6.38 2.60
C ASN A 68 -4.79 -7.42 3.33
N ARG A 69 -3.51 -7.14 3.59
CA ARG A 69 -2.66 -8.02 4.37
C ARG A 69 -3.25 -8.39 5.72
N VAL A 70 -3.68 -7.41 6.51
CA VAL A 70 -4.26 -7.67 7.84
C VAL A 70 -5.52 -8.52 7.76
N ILE A 71 -6.38 -8.28 6.77
CA ILE A 71 -7.59 -9.08 6.56
C ILE A 71 -7.24 -10.52 6.20
N TYR A 72 -6.33 -10.71 5.25
CA TYR A 72 -5.96 -12.06 4.78
C TYR A 72 -5.14 -12.84 5.80
N ASP A 73 -4.26 -12.19 6.57
CA ASP A 73 -3.54 -12.80 7.69
C ASP A 73 -4.54 -13.29 8.76
N ARG A 74 -5.62 -12.54 9.04
CA ARG A 74 -6.66 -12.94 10.00
C ARG A 74 -7.62 -14.01 9.49
N LEU A 75 -7.94 -14.03 8.20
CA LEU A 75 -8.77 -15.08 7.59
C LEU A 75 -8.04 -16.44 7.54
N GLY A 76 -6.72 -16.44 7.75
CA GLY A 76 -5.88 -17.62 7.78
C GLY A 76 -5.93 -18.42 6.48
N ASN A 77 -5.62 -19.70 6.58
CA ASN A 77 -5.51 -20.60 5.42
C ASN A 77 -6.81 -20.68 4.59
N HIS A 78 -7.98 -20.50 5.18
CA HIS A 78 -9.25 -20.58 4.46
C HIS A 78 -9.44 -19.38 3.51
N GLY A 79 -9.15 -18.16 3.98
CA GLY A 79 -9.21 -16.96 3.14
C GLY A 79 -8.16 -16.99 2.03
N TYR A 80 -6.94 -17.43 2.36
CA TYR A 80 -5.86 -17.55 1.37
C TYR A 80 -6.18 -18.58 0.29
N ARG A 81 -6.73 -19.75 0.67
CA ARG A 81 -7.16 -20.78 -0.29
C ARG A 81 -8.32 -20.30 -1.17
N TRP A 82 -9.25 -19.54 -0.63
CA TRP A 82 -10.31 -18.93 -1.43
C TRP A 82 -9.73 -17.93 -2.44
N LEU A 83 -8.80 -17.07 -2.02
CA LEU A 83 -8.14 -16.10 -2.88
C LEU A 83 -7.37 -16.77 -4.03
N LEU A 84 -6.58 -17.80 -3.73
CA LEU A 84 -5.85 -18.59 -4.74
C LEU A 84 -6.81 -19.26 -5.74
N ARG A 85 -7.96 -19.75 -5.29
CA ARG A 85 -8.99 -20.31 -6.19
C ARG A 85 -9.64 -19.24 -7.05
N ALA A 86 -9.87 -18.03 -6.52
CA ALA A 86 -10.38 -16.92 -7.29
C ALA A 86 -9.36 -16.47 -8.36
N GLN A 87 -8.07 -16.40 -8.01
CA GLN A 87 -6.98 -16.14 -8.96
C GLN A 87 -6.93 -17.21 -10.05
N ALA A 88 -6.96 -18.49 -9.70
CA ALA A 88 -6.91 -19.59 -10.67
C ALA A 88 -8.08 -19.61 -11.66
N ARG A 89 -9.23 -19.00 -11.30
CA ARG A 89 -10.40 -18.85 -12.17
C ARG A 89 -10.30 -17.65 -13.11
N ILE A 90 -9.50 -16.65 -12.75
CA ILE A 90 -9.28 -15.46 -13.56
C ILE A 90 -7.98 -15.66 -14.33
N SER A 91 -8.08 -16.01 -15.61
CA SER A 91 -6.93 -16.31 -16.46
C SER A 91 -5.98 -15.11 -16.65
N ASP A 92 -6.50 -13.88 -16.55
CA ASP A 92 -5.69 -12.66 -16.61
C ASP A 92 -5.32 -12.14 -15.22
N THR A 93 -4.04 -12.30 -14.85
CA THR A 93 -3.44 -11.78 -13.61
C THR A 93 -3.67 -10.28 -13.44
N THR A 94 -3.67 -9.50 -14.52
CA THR A 94 -3.89 -8.05 -14.46
C THR A 94 -5.31 -7.73 -13.99
N THR A 95 -6.30 -8.44 -14.53
CA THR A 95 -7.70 -8.33 -14.12
C THR A 95 -7.89 -8.76 -12.66
N PHE A 96 -7.26 -9.85 -12.24
CA PHE A 96 -7.29 -10.29 -10.84
C PHE A 96 -6.69 -9.23 -9.91
N LEU A 97 -5.54 -8.66 -10.25
CA LEU A 97 -4.89 -7.61 -9.46
C LEU A 97 -5.74 -6.34 -9.44
N ARG A 98 -6.35 -5.92 -10.55
CA ARG A 98 -7.26 -4.76 -10.58
C ARG A 98 -8.48 -4.97 -9.68
N TRP A 99 -9.03 -6.18 -9.62
CA TRP A 99 -10.10 -6.51 -8.67
C TRP A 99 -9.60 -6.55 -7.22
N LEU A 100 -8.42 -7.12 -6.99
CA LEU A 100 -7.82 -7.25 -5.67
C LEU A 100 -7.39 -5.89 -5.09
N TYR A 101 -6.96 -4.94 -5.91
CA TYR A 101 -6.50 -3.61 -5.50
C TYR A 101 -7.46 -2.48 -5.87
N GLY A 102 -8.59 -2.80 -6.50
CA GLY A 102 -9.57 -1.83 -6.95
C GLY A 102 -10.37 -1.19 -5.80
N PRO A 103 -10.86 0.05 -5.98
CA PRO A 103 -11.68 0.73 -4.99
C PRO A 103 -12.99 -0.05 -4.80
N SER A 104 -13.21 -0.54 -3.58
CA SER A 104 -14.44 -1.24 -3.19
C SER A 104 -15.13 -0.45 -2.09
N HIS A 105 -16.40 -0.08 -2.32
CA HIS A 105 -17.25 0.56 -1.30
C HIS A 105 -17.35 -0.28 -0.03
N LEU A 106 -17.34 -1.62 -0.17
CA LEU A 106 -17.32 -2.56 0.96
C LEU A 106 -16.01 -2.48 1.76
N ARG A 107 -14.86 -2.29 1.11
CA ARG A 107 -13.58 -2.13 1.82
C ARG A 107 -13.52 -0.80 2.57
N ARG A 108 -14.15 0.25 2.04
CA ARG A 108 -14.29 1.55 2.73
C ARG A 108 -15.17 1.44 3.97
N LEU A 109 -16.17 0.56 3.97
CA LEU A 109 -17.01 0.22 5.14
C LEU A 109 -16.29 -0.66 6.17
N LEU A 110 -15.35 -1.51 5.75
CA LEU A 110 -14.56 -2.37 6.63
C LEU A 110 -13.31 -1.69 7.20
N LEU A 111 -12.88 -0.56 6.62
CA LEU A 111 -11.74 0.24 7.07
C LEU A 111 -11.81 0.61 8.58
N PRO A 112 -12.93 1.13 9.10
CA PRO A 112 -13.05 1.53 10.51
C PRO A 112 -12.99 0.34 11.48
N TRP A 113 -13.53 -0.82 11.06
CA TRP A 113 -13.46 -2.05 11.84
C TRP A 113 -12.01 -2.56 11.93
N ALA A 114 -11.30 -2.58 10.81
CA ALA A 114 -9.90 -3.00 10.78
C ALA A 114 -8.96 -2.05 11.55
N GLN A 115 -9.17 -0.73 11.46
CA GLN A 115 -8.40 0.26 12.20
C GLN A 115 -8.55 0.13 13.72
N ARG A 116 -9.77 -0.14 14.21
CA ARG A 116 -10.01 -0.41 15.65
C ARG A 116 -9.28 -1.64 16.15
N HIS A 117 -9.10 -2.66 15.32
CA HIS A 117 -8.40 -3.89 15.68
C HIS A 117 -6.90 -3.89 15.35
N LEU A 118 -6.38 -2.84 14.70
CA LEU A 118 -4.95 -2.62 14.49
C LEU A 118 -4.31 -1.91 15.69
N LEU A 119 -5.05 -1.03 16.38
CA LEU A 119 -4.59 -0.33 17.59
C LEU A 119 -4.68 -1.18 18.87
N ALA A 120 -5.43 -2.28 18.86
CA ALA A 120 -5.57 -3.19 20.00
C ALA A 120 -4.47 -4.27 20.07
N ALA A 121 -3.53 -4.27 19.12
CA ALA A 121 -2.40 -5.20 19.05
C ALA A 121 -1.04 -4.50 19.22
N GLY A 122 -1.04 -3.25 19.70
CA GLY A 122 0.15 -2.47 20.08
C GLY A 122 0.24 -2.34 21.58
#